data_AF-A0A6C0LGQ1-F1
#
_entry.id   AF-A0A6C0LGQ1-F1
#
_cell.length_a   1.000
_cell.length_b   1.000
_cell.length_c   1.000
_cell.angle_alpha   90.00
_cell.angle_beta   90.00
_cell.angle_gamma   90.00
#
_symmetry.space_group_name_H-M   'P 1'
#
loop_
_entity.id
_entity.type
_entity.pdbx_description
1 polymer ?
#
loop_
_entity_poly.entity_id
_entity_poly.type
_entity_poly.pdbx_seq_one_letter_code
_entity_poly.pdbx_strand_id
1 'polypeptide(L)'
;MNKQLSIIVASSLEYGIGYENKLCWNIPNELKHFRDITMRRHDKSKKNCIIMGKNTWYSLPNAPSPLKDRVNIIISENEYDKIEKEIAVADMTDTHVFRTIEDALRYIECDDVIESSFIIGGAQLYNTFLEKYIRRIHSIYWSIVYGKNYICDRFIDSNIIYNHFSFLKEDIIINDKYVSMYGVNKNNLNMTHIIDEPPD
;
A
#
# COMPACT_ATOMS: atom_id res chain seq x y z
N MET A 1 -14.03 15.85 4.56
CA MET A 1 -13.17 14.94 5.35
C MET A 1 -12.22 14.27 4.38
N ASN A 2 -10.97 14.08 4.78
CA ASN A 2 -10.02 13.41 3.91
C ASN A 2 -10.28 11.90 3.89
N LYS A 3 -10.18 11.28 2.71
CA LYS A 3 -10.33 9.83 2.55
C LYS A 3 -9.20 9.08 3.25
N GLN A 4 -9.50 7.90 3.77
CA GLN A 4 -8.53 7.10 4.50
C GLN A 4 -7.39 6.66 3.56
N LEU A 5 -6.15 6.85 3.98
CA LEU A 5 -4.95 6.41 3.26
C LEU A 5 -4.16 5.42 4.12
N SER A 6 -3.89 4.23 3.59
CA SER A 6 -3.18 3.18 4.32
C SER A 6 -1.99 2.68 3.52
N ILE A 7 -0.96 2.16 4.20
CA ILE A 7 0.08 1.33 3.57
C ILE A 7 -0.38 -0.12 3.64
N ILE A 8 -0.15 -0.90 2.58
CA ILE A 8 -0.24 -2.37 2.65
C ILE A 8 1.03 -2.96 2.05
N VAL A 9 1.76 -3.75 2.84
CA VAL A 9 3.09 -4.22 2.47
C VAL A 9 3.33 -5.64 2.99
N ALA A 10 4.00 -6.45 2.18
CA ALA A 10 4.62 -7.69 2.61
C ALA A 10 6.14 -7.53 2.61
N SER A 11 6.81 -7.98 3.68
CA SER A 11 8.28 -7.94 3.81
C SER A 11 8.83 -9.26 4.35
N SER A 12 10.09 -9.55 4.06
CA SER A 12 10.86 -10.58 4.78
C SER A 12 11.11 -10.14 6.24
N LEU A 13 11.71 -11.04 7.03
CA LEU A 13 12.18 -10.75 8.38
C LEU A 13 13.18 -9.59 8.44
N GLU A 14 13.96 -9.41 7.37
CA GLU A 14 14.94 -8.33 7.22
C GLU A 14 14.35 -7.13 6.45
N TYR A 15 13.02 -7.00 6.44
CA TYR A 15 12.28 -5.87 5.84
C TYR A 15 12.46 -5.70 4.33
N GLY A 16 12.96 -6.73 3.66
CA GLY A 16 13.09 -6.79 2.21
C GLY A 16 11.73 -7.04 1.55
N ILE A 17 11.41 -6.30 0.50
CA ILE A 17 10.08 -6.31 -0.14
C ILE A 17 10.11 -6.81 -1.59
N GLY A 18 11.30 -7.02 -2.15
CA GLY A 18 11.47 -7.42 -3.54
C GLY A 18 12.93 -7.55 -3.96
N TYR A 19 13.11 -8.19 -5.12
CA TYR A 19 14.39 -8.42 -5.77
C TYR A 19 14.21 -8.30 -7.28
N GLU A 20 15.07 -7.54 -7.97
CA GLU A 20 15.02 -7.37 -9.44
C GLU A 20 13.61 -7.02 -9.98
N ASN A 21 12.93 -6.09 -9.31
CA ASN A 21 11.55 -5.66 -9.59
C ASN A 21 10.51 -6.80 -9.52
N LYS A 22 10.74 -7.86 -8.74
CA LYS A 22 9.78 -8.95 -8.50
C LYS A 22 9.64 -9.21 -7.00
N LEU A 23 8.53 -9.83 -6.62
CA LEU A 23 8.37 -10.37 -5.27
C LEU A 23 9.31 -11.56 -5.07
N CYS A 24 9.97 -11.63 -3.91
CA CYS A 24 10.89 -12.71 -3.58
C CYS A 24 10.18 -14.01 -3.19
N TRP A 25 8.85 -13.97 -3.06
CA TRP A 25 8.02 -15.09 -2.65
C TRP A 25 6.76 -15.19 -3.52
N ASN A 26 6.20 -16.39 -3.55
CA ASN A 26 4.89 -16.66 -4.11
C ASN A 26 4.03 -17.34 -3.03
N ILE A 27 3.22 -16.54 -2.33
CA ILE A 27 2.37 -17.00 -1.23
C ILE A 27 0.92 -16.64 -1.61
N PRO A 28 0.17 -17.56 -2.26
CA PRO A 28 -1.17 -17.26 -2.76
C PRO A 28 -2.15 -16.76 -1.70
N ASN A 29 -2.05 -17.27 -0.47
CA ASN A 29 -2.90 -16.83 0.64
C ASN A 29 -2.61 -15.38 1.07
N GLU A 30 -1.36 -14.92 0.97
CA GLU A 30 -0.97 -13.54 1.26
C GLU A 30 -1.46 -12.61 0.13
N LEU A 31 -1.29 -13.02 -1.14
CA LEU A 31 -1.85 -12.29 -2.28
C LEU A 31 -3.38 -12.19 -2.25
N LYS A 32 -4.06 -13.26 -1.79
CA LYS A 32 -5.51 -13.24 -1.54
C LYS A 32 -5.84 -12.25 -0.43
N HIS A 33 -5.10 -12.25 0.66
CA HIS A 33 -5.28 -11.30 1.75
C HIS A 33 -5.11 -9.84 1.31
N PHE A 34 -4.05 -9.54 0.54
CA PHE A 34 -3.83 -8.25 -0.10
C PHE A 34 -5.03 -7.84 -0.99
N ARG A 35 -5.52 -8.76 -1.81
CA ARG A 35 -6.70 -8.52 -2.66
C ARG A 35 -7.94 -8.22 -1.81
N ASP A 36 -8.19 -9.01 -0.79
CA ASP A 36 -9.38 -8.89 0.06
C ASP A 36 -9.37 -7.55 0.83
N ILE A 37 -8.22 -7.12 1.37
CA ILE A 37 -8.09 -5.80 2.01
C ILE A 37 -8.32 -4.69 1.00
N THR A 38 -7.58 -4.70 -0.12
CA THR A 38 -7.62 -3.59 -1.09
C THR A 38 -8.94 -3.53 -1.87
N MET A 39 -9.77 -4.57 -1.86
CA MET A 39 -11.11 -4.56 -2.47
C MET A 39 -12.25 -4.31 -1.49
N ARG A 40 -12.03 -4.50 -0.17
CA ARG A 40 -13.08 -4.36 0.84
C ARG A 40 -13.56 -2.92 0.91
N ARG A 41 -14.85 -2.73 0.69
CA ARG A 41 -15.53 -1.44 0.74
C ARG A 41 -16.88 -1.53 1.42
N HIS A 42 -17.28 -0.46 2.08
CA HIS A 42 -18.57 -0.34 2.74
C HIS A 42 -19.67 0.01 1.74
N ASP A 43 -19.42 0.96 0.85
CA ASP A 43 -20.31 1.35 -0.22
C ASP A 43 -20.00 0.53 -1.49
N LYS A 44 -20.95 -0.32 -1.90
CA LYS A 44 -20.81 -1.17 -3.09
C LYS A 44 -20.72 -0.38 -4.40
N SER A 45 -21.21 0.86 -4.44
CA SER A 45 -21.13 1.76 -5.60
C SER A 45 -19.75 2.39 -5.77
N LYS A 46 -18.92 2.37 -4.72
CA LYS A 46 -17.57 2.93 -4.71
C LYS A 46 -16.51 1.90 -5.07
N LYS A 47 -15.27 2.35 -5.18
CA LYS A 47 -14.07 1.53 -5.31
C LYS A 47 -13.02 2.02 -4.32
N ASN A 48 -12.09 1.14 -3.97
CA ASN A 48 -10.86 1.57 -3.34
C ASN A 48 -9.84 1.92 -4.41
N CYS A 49 -8.91 2.80 -4.04
CA CYS A 49 -7.78 3.19 -4.84
C CYS A 49 -6.51 2.47 -4.36
N ILE A 50 -5.68 2.04 -5.31
CA ILE A 50 -4.32 1.56 -5.02
C ILE A 50 -3.31 2.48 -5.70
N ILE A 51 -2.26 2.83 -4.97
CA ILE A 51 -1.24 3.80 -5.38
C ILE A 51 0.08 3.06 -5.46
N MET A 52 0.74 3.14 -6.61
CA MET A 52 1.99 2.45 -6.85
C MET A 52 2.98 3.27 -7.66
N GLY A 53 4.27 2.95 -7.51
CA GLY A 53 5.31 3.48 -8.37
C GLY A 53 5.38 2.73 -9.69
N LYS A 54 5.95 3.37 -10.70
CA LYS A 54 6.24 2.82 -12.03
C LYS A 54 6.78 1.38 -12.05
N ASN A 55 7.81 1.07 -11.26
CA ASN A 55 8.40 -0.27 -11.29
C ASN A 55 7.45 -1.33 -10.74
N THR A 56 6.61 -0.97 -9.77
CA THR A 56 5.57 -1.85 -9.24
C THR A 56 4.47 -2.07 -10.27
N TRP A 57 4.08 -1.02 -11.00
CA TRP A 57 3.14 -1.14 -12.11
C TRP A 57 3.60 -2.17 -13.16
N TYR A 58 4.88 -2.09 -13.56
CA TYR A 58 5.44 -3.04 -14.53
C TYR A 58 5.82 -4.40 -13.95
N SER A 59 5.75 -4.60 -12.63
CA SER A 59 5.97 -5.91 -12.01
C SER A 59 4.68 -6.70 -11.77
N LEU A 60 3.52 -6.07 -11.95
CA LEU A 60 2.23 -6.75 -11.80
C LEU A 60 2.10 -7.93 -12.78
N PRO A 61 1.35 -8.98 -12.41
CA PRO A 61 1.05 -10.07 -13.34
C PRO A 61 0.39 -9.54 -14.62
N ASN A 62 0.91 -9.95 -15.78
CA ASN A 62 0.46 -9.51 -17.10
C ASN A 62 0.60 -8.00 -17.35
N ALA A 63 1.60 -7.35 -16.75
CA ALA A 63 1.86 -5.93 -16.95
C ALA A 63 2.07 -5.55 -18.43
N PRO A 64 1.65 -4.34 -18.85
CA PRO A 64 0.88 -3.36 -18.06
C PRO A 64 -0.60 -3.78 -17.99
N SER A 65 -1.09 -4.11 -16.79
CA SER A 65 -2.48 -4.52 -16.56
C SER A 65 -2.94 -4.06 -15.18
N PRO A 66 -4.09 -3.37 -15.08
CA PRO A 66 -4.58 -2.89 -13.81
C PRO A 66 -5.10 -4.02 -12.93
N LEU A 67 -5.03 -3.81 -11.63
CA LEU A 67 -5.70 -4.68 -10.68
C LEU A 67 -7.19 -4.35 -10.69
N LYS A 68 -8.00 -5.30 -11.19
CA LYS A 68 -9.46 -5.15 -11.36
C LYS A 68 -10.17 -4.76 -10.06
N ASP A 69 -11.33 -4.12 -10.22
CA ASP A 69 -12.27 -3.67 -9.18
C ASP A 69 -11.72 -2.61 -8.22
N ARG A 70 -10.63 -1.94 -8.62
CA ARG A 70 -9.95 -0.85 -7.91
C ARG A 70 -9.56 0.26 -8.87
N VAL A 71 -9.50 1.49 -8.38
CA VAL A 71 -8.84 2.59 -9.08
C VAL A 71 -7.32 2.39 -8.96
N ASN A 72 -6.60 2.39 -10.07
CA ASN A 72 -5.16 2.16 -10.12
C ASN A 72 -4.46 3.49 -10.37
N ILE A 73 -3.65 3.95 -9.42
CA ILE A 73 -2.85 5.17 -9.55
C ILE A 73 -1.38 4.81 -9.65
N ILE A 74 -0.74 5.27 -10.73
CA ILE A 74 0.70 5.16 -10.96
C ILE A 74 1.34 6.52 -10.73
N ILE A 75 2.41 6.56 -9.94
CA ILE A 75 3.21 7.77 -9.75
C ILE A 75 4.52 7.61 -10.53
N SER A 76 4.72 8.49 -11.51
CA SER A 76 5.93 8.54 -12.32
C SER A 76 6.11 9.93 -12.93
N GLU A 77 7.27 10.54 -12.68
CA GLU A 77 7.65 11.79 -13.35
C GLU A 77 8.28 11.52 -14.72
N ASN A 78 9.27 10.62 -14.77
CA ASN A 78 10.10 10.39 -15.96
C ASN A 78 9.42 9.57 -17.08
N GLU A 79 8.44 8.72 -16.76
CA GLU A 79 7.71 7.94 -17.77
C GLU A 79 6.21 8.28 -17.79
N TYR A 80 5.82 9.47 -17.29
CA TYR A 80 4.44 9.92 -17.29
C TYR A 80 3.77 9.78 -18.67
N ASP A 81 4.36 10.40 -19.71
CA ASP A 81 3.74 10.47 -21.04
C ASP A 81 3.62 9.09 -21.70
N LYS A 82 4.57 8.19 -21.41
CA LYS A 82 4.53 6.80 -21.87
C LYS A 82 3.39 6.03 -21.20
N ILE A 83 3.30 6.09 -19.87
CA ILE A 83 2.26 5.37 -19.13
C ILE A 83 0.88 5.92 -19.48
N GLU A 84 0.73 7.25 -19.60
CA GLU A 84 -0.52 7.90 -20.00
C GLU A 84 -0.99 7.39 -21.37
N LYS A 85 -0.07 7.27 -22.33
CA LYS A 85 -0.36 6.69 -23.65
C LYS A 85 -0.74 5.21 -23.57
N GLU A 86 -0.05 4.40 -22.76
CA GLU A 86 -0.38 2.99 -22.56
C GLU A 86 -1.79 2.80 -21.99
N ILE A 87 -2.15 3.60 -20.98
CA ILE A 87 -3.49 3.64 -20.38
C ILE A 87 -4.55 3.99 -21.43
N ALA A 88 -4.30 5.02 -22.24
CA ALA A 88 -5.25 5.48 -23.26
C ALA A 88 -5.45 4.46 -24.39
N VAL A 89 -4.36 3.83 -24.88
CA VAL A 89 -4.43 2.82 -25.95
C VAL A 89 -5.15 1.56 -25.50
N ALA A 90 -4.98 1.16 -24.25
CA ALA A 90 -5.59 -0.04 -23.68
C ALA A 90 -6.98 0.21 -23.05
N ASP A 91 -7.51 1.44 -23.14
CA ASP A 91 -8.81 1.85 -22.59
C ASP A 91 -8.97 1.49 -21.09
N MET A 92 -7.92 1.75 -20.31
CA MET A 92 -7.90 1.44 -18.87
C MET A 92 -8.60 2.53 -18.06
N THR A 93 -9.93 2.57 -18.10
CA THR A 93 -10.74 3.68 -17.57
C THR A 93 -10.58 3.98 -16.07
N ASP A 94 -10.26 2.97 -15.25
CA ASP A 94 -10.02 3.13 -13.80
C ASP A 94 -8.51 3.26 -13.48
N THR A 95 -7.69 3.66 -14.45
CA THR A 95 -6.23 3.73 -14.28
C THR A 95 -5.73 5.12 -14.64
N HIS A 96 -4.94 5.71 -13.75
CA HIS A 96 -4.45 7.07 -13.88
C HIS A 96 -2.97 7.13 -13.55
N VAL A 97 -2.24 8.01 -14.23
CA VAL A 97 -0.84 8.31 -13.91
C VAL A 97 -0.72 9.77 -13.48
N PHE A 98 0.14 10.03 -12.50
CA PHE A 98 0.44 11.38 -12.01
C PHE A 98 1.96 11.58 -11.91
N ARG A 99 2.40 12.82 -12.14
CA ARG A 99 3.82 13.20 -11.99
C ARG A 99 4.23 13.31 -10.52
N THR A 100 3.31 13.72 -9.65
CA THR A 100 3.59 13.99 -8.23
C THR A 100 2.62 13.24 -7.30
N ILE A 101 3.05 13.05 -6.05
CA ILE A 101 2.21 12.48 -4.98
C ILE A 101 1.05 13.43 -4.67
N GLU A 102 1.32 14.74 -4.65
CA GLU A 102 0.34 15.78 -4.36
C GLU A 102 -0.83 15.76 -5.35
N ASP A 103 -0.55 15.63 -6.65
CA ASP A 103 -1.59 15.58 -7.67
C ASP A 103 -2.45 14.32 -7.52
N ALA A 104 -1.82 13.18 -7.28
CA ALA A 104 -2.52 11.92 -7.01
C ALA A 104 -3.41 12.02 -5.77
N LEU A 105 -2.90 12.60 -4.67
CA LEU A 105 -3.67 12.79 -3.44
C LEU A 105 -4.85 13.76 -3.64
N ARG A 106 -4.67 14.84 -4.43
CA ARG A 106 -5.77 15.76 -4.76
C ARG A 106 -6.85 15.06 -5.58
N TYR A 107 -6.47 14.29 -6.60
CA TYR A 107 -7.40 13.50 -7.39
C TYR A 107 -8.21 12.54 -6.51
N ILE A 108 -7.52 11.79 -5.63
CA ILE A 108 -8.17 10.87 -4.68
C ILE A 108 -9.23 11.58 -3.86
N GLU A 109 -8.93 12.76 -3.30
CA GLU A 109 -9.89 13.49 -2.47
C GLU A 109 -11.10 13.98 -3.24
N CYS A 110 -10.92 14.41 -4.49
CA CYS A 110 -11.99 14.96 -5.31
C CYS A 110 -12.89 13.90 -6.00
N ASP A 111 -12.44 12.65 -6.13
CA ASP A 111 -13.18 11.63 -6.88
C ASP A 111 -14.19 10.85 -6.00
N ASP A 112 -15.48 11.14 -6.11
CA ASP A 112 -16.52 10.55 -5.26
C ASP A 112 -16.66 9.02 -5.35
N VAL A 113 -16.13 8.39 -6.40
CA VAL A 113 -16.09 6.92 -6.54
C VAL A 113 -15.09 6.30 -5.59
N ILE A 114 -14.04 7.02 -5.18
CA ILE A 114 -13.01 6.49 -4.28
C ILE A 114 -13.51 6.54 -2.82
N GLU A 115 -13.53 5.38 -2.15
CA GLU A 115 -13.87 5.26 -0.72
C GLU A 115 -12.62 5.34 0.17
N SER A 116 -11.59 4.54 -0.12
CA SER A 116 -10.32 4.48 0.61
C SER A 116 -9.15 4.21 -0.32
N SER A 117 -7.94 4.54 0.13
CA SER A 117 -6.72 4.46 -0.68
C SER A 117 -5.62 3.65 -0.01
N PHE A 118 -4.87 2.87 -0.79
CA PHE A 118 -3.79 2.01 -0.32
C PHE A 118 -2.51 2.26 -1.10
N ILE A 119 -1.41 2.56 -0.42
CA ILE A 119 -0.08 2.57 -1.01
C ILE A 119 0.41 1.13 -1.05
N ILE A 120 0.73 0.64 -2.25
CA ILE A 120 1.13 -0.76 -2.50
C ILE A 120 2.59 -0.88 -2.98
N GLY A 121 3.34 0.22 -2.90
CA GLY A 121 4.79 0.25 -3.09
C GLY A 121 5.24 0.87 -4.42
N GLY A 122 6.49 0.71 -4.83
CA GLY A 122 7.58 -0.03 -4.18
C GLY A 122 8.35 0.78 -3.14
N ALA A 123 9.58 0.35 -2.83
CA ALA A 123 10.41 0.90 -1.74
C ALA A 123 10.51 2.43 -1.76
N GLN A 124 10.83 3.02 -2.92
CA GLN A 124 10.93 4.48 -3.03
C GLN A 124 9.61 5.17 -2.64
N LEU A 125 8.47 4.63 -3.11
CA LEU A 125 7.17 5.23 -2.83
C LEU A 125 6.80 5.04 -1.34
N TYR A 126 6.96 3.84 -0.80
CA TYR A 126 6.74 3.57 0.62
C TYR A 126 7.55 4.52 1.50
N ASN A 127 8.86 4.59 1.28
CA ASN A 127 9.75 5.37 2.14
C ASN A 127 9.48 6.87 1.98
N THR A 128 9.14 7.35 0.77
CA THR A 128 8.72 8.74 0.57
C THR A 128 7.45 9.06 1.37
N PHE A 129 6.45 8.18 1.36
CA PHE A 129 5.23 8.33 2.15
C PHE A 129 5.50 8.30 3.66
N LEU A 130 6.33 7.36 4.11
CA LEU A 130 6.73 7.21 5.52
C LEU A 130 7.53 8.42 6.02
N GLU A 131 8.43 8.99 5.22
CA GLU A 131 9.27 10.13 5.63
C GLU A 131 8.52 11.47 5.56
N LYS A 132 7.80 11.72 4.46
CA LYS A 132 7.28 13.08 4.15
C LYS A 132 5.79 13.23 4.41
N TYR A 133 5.04 12.14 4.36
CA TYR A 133 3.58 12.14 4.46
C TYR A 133 3.07 11.30 5.63
N ILE A 134 3.88 11.08 6.66
CA ILE A 134 3.51 10.22 7.80
C ILE A 134 2.19 10.64 8.43
N ARG A 135 1.93 11.95 8.55
CA ARG A 135 0.68 12.48 9.12
C ARG A 135 -0.56 12.19 8.26
N ARG A 136 -0.37 11.87 6.99
CA ARG A 136 -1.45 11.54 6.04
C ARG A 136 -1.87 10.08 6.15
N ILE A 137 -0.95 9.21 6.56
CA ILE A 137 -1.19 7.76 6.61
C ILE A 137 -2.00 7.43 7.86
N HIS A 138 -3.16 6.83 7.67
CA HIS A 138 -4.03 6.40 8.76
C HIS A 138 -3.54 5.12 9.43
N SER A 139 -3.17 4.14 8.61
CA SER A 139 -2.86 2.79 9.08
C SER A 139 -1.89 2.07 8.15
N ILE A 140 -1.37 0.94 8.64
CA ILE A 140 -0.54 0.03 7.89
C ILE A 140 -1.05 -1.41 8.06
N TYR A 141 -1.18 -2.13 6.96
CA TYR A 141 -1.34 -3.59 6.92
C TYR A 141 0.03 -4.18 6.58
N TRP A 142 0.63 -4.92 7.51
CA TRP A 142 1.99 -5.41 7.36
C TRP A 142 2.05 -6.94 7.50
N SER A 143 2.34 -7.60 6.38
CA SER A 143 2.64 -9.03 6.33
C SER A 143 4.15 -9.26 6.46
N ILE A 144 4.60 -9.97 7.49
CA ILE A 144 5.97 -10.45 7.65
C ILE A 144 6.01 -11.91 7.19
N VAL A 145 6.69 -12.18 6.08
CA VAL A 145 6.79 -13.52 5.50
C VAL A 145 7.94 -14.32 6.12
N TYR A 146 7.66 -15.59 6.42
CA TYR A 146 8.60 -16.55 6.95
C TYR A 146 9.26 -17.31 5.81
N GLY A 147 10.58 -17.27 5.76
CA GLY A 147 11.35 -18.06 4.82
C GLY A 147 12.83 -17.92 5.09
N LYS A 148 13.55 -19.04 5.00
CA LYS A 148 15.01 -19.02 4.98
C LYS A 148 15.41 -18.77 3.53
N ASN A 149 16.18 -17.71 3.26
CA ASN A 149 16.81 -17.37 1.97
C ASN A 149 16.04 -16.46 1.00
N TYR A 150 15.20 -15.53 1.46
CA TYR A 150 14.74 -14.45 0.58
C TYR A 150 15.84 -13.40 0.36
N ILE A 151 16.46 -13.42 -0.81
CA ILE A 151 17.37 -12.35 -1.25
C ILE A 151 16.52 -11.16 -1.68
N CYS A 152 16.80 -9.98 -1.12
CA CYS A 152 16.06 -8.75 -1.42
C CYS A 152 17.05 -7.62 -1.76
N ASP A 153 16.68 -6.74 -2.69
CA ASP A 153 17.44 -5.52 -3.06
C ASP A 153 16.63 -4.22 -2.85
N ARG A 154 15.38 -4.36 -2.41
CA ARG A 154 14.48 -3.27 -2.04
C ARG A 154 13.95 -3.51 -0.63
N PHE A 155 13.96 -2.45 0.17
CA PHE A 155 13.63 -2.50 1.59
C PHE A 155 12.68 -1.35 1.95
N ILE A 156 11.80 -1.62 2.91
CA ILE A 156 10.97 -0.61 3.55
C ILE A 156 11.62 -0.16 4.86
N ASP A 157 11.52 1.13 5.19
CA ASP A 157 12.07 1.65 6.45
C ASP A 157 11.20 1.22 7.65
N SER A 158 11.58 0.09 8.26
CA SER A 158 10.89 -0.48 9.41
C SER A 158 11.03 0.37 10.67
N ASN A 159 12.10 1.15 10.82
CA ASN A 159 12.29 2.01 11.99
C ASN A 159 11.21 3.10 12.02
N ILE A 160 10.90 3.73 10.88
CA ILE A 160 9.80 4.69 10.79
C ILE A 160 8.47 4.00 11.12
N ILE A 161 8.24 2.78 10.62
CA ILE A 161 7.01 2.04 10.91
C ILE A 161 6.85 1.81 12.42
N TYR A 162 7.83 1.23 13.11
CA TYR A 162 7.75 0.97 14.55
C TYR A 162 7.63 2.25 15.39
N ASN A 163 8.28 3.34 14.95
CA ASN A 163 8.22 4.62 15.64
C ASN A 163 6.83 5.27 15.55
N HIS A 164 6.13 5.11 14.43
CA HIS A 164 4.90 5.85 14.14
C HIS A 164 3.60 5.05 14.21
N PHE A 165 3.64 3.71 14.21
CA PHE A 165 2.45 2.87 14.23
C PHE A 165 2.37 2.03 15.52
N SER A 166 1.16 1.87 16.04
CA SER A 166 0.84 0.95 17.12
C SER A 166 0.08 -0.24 16.54
N PHE A 167 0.59 -1.45 16.75
CA PHE A 167 0.00 -2.68 16.21
C PHE A 167 -1.05 -3.26 17.16
N LEU A 168 -2.23 -3.58 16.62
CA LEU A 168 -3.35 -4.11 17.40
C LEU A 168 -3.22 -5.63 17.52
N LYS A 169 -3.40 -6.16 18.74
CA LYS A 169 -3.29 -7.60 19.01
C LYS A 169 -4.45 -8.41 18.44
N GLU A 170 -5.62 -7.78 18.30
CA GLU A 170 -6.85 -8.41 17.82
C GLU A 170 -6.89 -8.64 16.30
N ASP A 171 -6.07 -7.93 15.53
CA ASP A 171 -6.01 -8.00 14.07
C ASP A 171 -4.73 -8.67 13.58
N ILE A 172 -4.35 -9.80 14.22
CA ILE A 172 -3.21 -10.61 13.81
C ILE A 172 -3.70 -11.87 13.11
N ILE A 173 -3.25 -12.06 11.86
CA ILE A 173 -3.46 -13.28 11.09
C ILE A 173 -2.16 -14.05 11.09
N ILE A 174 -2.19 -15.28 11.61
CA ILE A 174 -1.03 -16.18 11.63
C ILE A 174 -1.26 -17.31 10.63
N ASN A 175 -0.30 -17.52 9.75
CA ASN A 175 -0.24 -18.66 8.83
C ASN A 175 1.14 -19.35 8.94
N ASP A 176 1.28 -20.50 8.29
CA ASP A 176 2.53 -21.27 8.23
C ASP A 176 3.68 -20.48 7.57
N LYS A 177 3.35 -19.51 6.70
CA LYS A 177 4.29 -18.77 5.86
C LYS A 177 4.36 -17.27 6.16
N TYR A 178 3.46 -16.71 6.94
CA TYR A 178 3.51 -15.29 7.27
C TYR A 178 2.67 -14.96 8.50
N VAL A 179 2.98 -13.83 9.12
CA VAL A 179 2.07 -13.11 10.02
C VAL A 179 1.67 -11.81 9.36
N SER A 180 0.37 -11.49 9.38
CA SER A 180 -0.11 -10.17 9.00
C SER A 180 -0.65 -9.44 10.21
N MET A 181 -0.31 -8.16 10.33
CA MET A 181 -0.67 -7.29 11.44
C MET A 181 -1.29 -6.01 10.90
N TYR A 182 -2.24 -5.46 11.65
CA TYR A 182 -2.77 -4.13 11.42
C TYR A 182 -2.20 -3.15 12.45
N GLY A 183 -1.71 -2.01 11.96
CA GLY A 183 -1.17 -0.93 12.78
C GLY A 183 -1.87 0.40 12.51
N VAL A 184 -2.19 1.13 13.57
CA VAL A 184 -2.77 2.48 13.49
C VAL A 184 -1.69 3.52 13.73
N ASN A 185 -1.68 4.58 12.93
CA ASN A 185 -0.72 5.67 13.12
C ASN A 185 -0.99 6.38 14.46
N LYS A 186 0.04 6.52 15.28
CA LYS A 186 -0.01 7.14 16.61
C LYS A 186 -0.52 8.59 16.55
N ASN A 187 -0.31 9.30 15.44
CA ASN A 187 -0.85 10.64 15.25
C ASN A 187 -2.39 10.68 15.21
N ASN A 188 -3.04 9.58 14.81
CA ASN A 188 -4.51 9.50 14.76
C ASN A 188 -5.12 8.97 16.06
N LEU A 189 -4.32 8.30 16.90
CA LEU A 189 -4.76 7.89 18.24
C LEU A 189 -5.00 9.11 19.14
N ASN A 190 -4.24 10.19 18.95
CA ASN A 190 -4.43 11.45 19.68
C ASN A 190 -5.67 12.26 19.25
N MET A 191 -6.44 11.80 18.25
CA MET A 191 -7.73 12.41 17.85
C MET A 191 -8.95 11.70 18.44
N THR A 192 -8.76 10.57 19.12
CA THR A 192 -9.82 9.84 19.85
C THR A 192 -9.27 9.40 21.19
N HIS A 193 -9.68 10.09 22.26
CA HIS A 193 -9.38 9.73 23.65
C HIS A 193 -9.38 8.22 23.90
N ILE A 194 -8.21 7.60 24.13
CA ILE A 194 -8.10 6.36 24.91
C ILE A 194 -6.79 6.37 25.74
N ILE A 195 -7.01 6.70 27.03
CA ILE A 195 -6.50 6.11 28.28
C ILE A 195 -5.01 5.72 28.38
N ASP A 196 -4.36 6.42 29.31
CA ASP A 196 -3.04 6.19 29.89
C ASP A 196 -2.84 4.81 30.51
N GLU A 197 -1.58 4.39 30.45
CA GLU A 197 -0.86 3.38 31.24
C GLU A 197 -0.98 1.88 30.90
N PRO A 198 0.17 1.17 30.84
CA PRO A 198 0.23 -0.28 30.75
C PRO A 198 -0.11 -0.93 32.11
N PRO A 199 -0.75 -2.11 32.13
CA PRO A 199 -1.00 -2.83 33.37
C PRO A 199 0.31 -3.31 34.01
N ASP A 200 0.37 -3.18 35.35
CA ASP A 200 1.40 -3.75 36.24
C ASP A 200 1.64 -5.25 36.03
#